data_AF-A0A940MZM7-F1
#
_entry.id   AF-A0A940MZM7-F1
#
_cell.length_a   1.000
_cell.length_b   1.000
_cell.length_c   1.000
_cell.angle_alpha   90.00
_cell.angle_beta   90.00
_cell.angle_gamma   90.00
#
_symmetry.space_group_name_H-M   'P 1'
#
loop_
_entity.id
_entity.type
_entity.pdbx_description
1 polymer ?
#
loop_
_entity_poly.entity_id
_entity_poly.type
_entity_poly.pdbx_seq_one_letter_code
_entity_poly.pdbx_strand_id
1 'polypeptide(L)'
;MLNATLSRADFYKLRKSDQGGFAKWRIETLPAGMQLFKLTKGDAPDGKWGVSPWWSAVKPFKEDDEGAIGRYLQAKLNGISMSAMVRYMSAVRIDWNDLDNYVQVELLTPAKAFWGTFAPQLKWSPESYNLGDIRARKATEQQVSGNAILPDVLGVLEAWQLFVPNLKDEHIKRSSVIPAHDMAALGLAFGTA
;
A
#
# COMPACT_ATOMS: atom_id res chain seq x y z
N MET A 1 19.53 -8.17 12.36
CA MET A 1 18.98 -6.92 11.80
C MET A 1 19.11 -6.99 10.28
N LEU A 2 18.00 -6.91 9.57
CA LEU A 2 17.95 -6.91 8.10
C LEU A 2 18.47 -5.58 7.53
N ASN A 3 19.29 -5.64 6.48
CA ASN A 3 19.88 -4.48 5.79
C ASN A 3 20.65 -3.51 6.71
N ALA A 4 21.42 -4.02 7.69
CA ALA A 4 22.14 -3.16 8.65
C ALA A 4 23.05 -2.10 8.00
N THR A 5 23.60 -2.41 6.82
CA THR A 5 24.49 -1.54 6.03
C THR A 5 23.76 -0.68 4.99
N LEU A 6 22.42 -0.66 4.97
CA LEU A 6 21.64 0.11 4.00
C LEU A 6 22.07 1.58 4.00
N SER A 7 22.38 2.09 2.80
CA SER A 7 22.89 3.43 2.58
C SER A 7 22.08 4.18 1.53
N ARG A 8 22.29 5.49 1.44
CA ARG A 8 21.64 6.32 0.41
C ARG A 8 22.06 5.89 -1.00
N ALA A 9 23.27 5.35 -1.16
CA ALA A 9 23.74 4.85 -2.45
C ALA A 9 22.94 3.64 -2.93
N ASP A 10 22.42 2.82 -2.01
CA ASP A 10 21.64 1.63 -2.36
C ASP A 10 20.25 1.98 -2.92
N PHE A 11 19.71 3.15 -2.57
CA PHE A 11 18.46 3.63 -3.18
C PHE A 11 18.61 3.78 -4.70
N TYR A 12 19.75 4.31 -5.15
CA TYR A 12 20.00 4.53 -6.58
C TYR A 12 20.31 3.23 -7.35
N LYS A 13 20.53 2.12 -6.64
CA LYS A 13 20.66 0.77 -7.22
C LYS A 13 19.30 0.08 -7.42
N LEU A 14 18.22 0.59 -6.83
CA LEU A 14 16.86 0.06 -7.04
C LEU A 14 16.43 0.28 -8.50
N ARG A 15 15.39 -0.43 -8.95
CA ARG A 15 14.78 -0.15 -10.26
C ARG A 15 14.28 1.29 -10.30
N LYS A 16 14.32 1.93 -11.48
CA LYS A 16 13.85 3.31 -11.63
C LYS A 16 12.38 3.49 -11.24
N SER A 17 11.55 2.49 -11.48
CA SER A 17 10.16 2.47 -11.02
C SER A 17 10.07 2.48 -9.48
N ASP A 18 10.97 1.77 -8.79
CA ASP A 18 10.94 1.73 -7.33
C ASP A 18 11.44 3.06 -6.74
N GLN A 19 12.47 3.67 -7.35
CA GLN A 19 12.92 5.02 -7.00
C GLN A 19 11.80 6.04 -7.19
N GLY A 20 11.11 5.97 -8.34
CA GLY A 20 10.00 6.84 -8.71
C GLY A 20 8.71 6.62 -7.90
N GLY A 21 8.68 5.61 -7.02
CA GLY A 21 7.58 5.43 -6.08
C GLY A 21 7.58 6.47 -4.96
N PHE A 22 8.73 7.08 -4.65
CA PHE A 22 8.89 8.05 -3.56
C PHE A 22 8.95 9.51 -4.06
N ALA A 23 8.20 10.41 -3.43
CA ALA A 23 8.39 11.85 -3.60
C ALA A 23 9.54 12.36 -2.71
N LYS A 24 9.52 11.97 -1.43
CA LYS A 24 10.59 12.22 -0.45
C LYS A 24 10.88 10.91 0.25
N TRP A 25 12.13 10.65 0.60
CA TRP A 25 12.51 9.46 1.35
C TRP A 25 13.74 9.69 2.22
N ARG A 26 13.88 8.85 3.25
CA ARG A 26 15.07 8.69 4.06
C ARG A 26 15.21 7.24 4.51
N ILE A 27 16.32 6.91 5.14
CA ILE A 27 16.52 5.59 5.73
C ILE A 27 16.03 5.62 7.16
N GLU A 28 15.20 4.65 7.52
CA GLU A 28 14.71 4.47 8.89
C GLU A 28 14.94 3.04 9.37
N THR A 29 15.01 2.91 10.70
CA THR A 29 15.08 1.61 11.36
C THR A 29 13.69 1.21 11.83
N LEU A 30 13.23 0.07 11.33
CA LEU A 30 11.97 -0.56 11.70
C LEU A 30 12.23 -1.54 12.86
N PRO A 31 11.50 -1.45 13.97
CA PRO A 31 11.66 -2.39 15.07
C PRO A 31 11.11 -3.79 14.70
N ALA A 32 11.63 -4.83 15.36
CA ALA A 32 10.95 -6.13 15.36
C ALA A 32 9.57 -5.99 16.03
N GLY A 33 8.62 -6.82 15.62
CA GLY A 33 7.22 -6.74 16.03
C GLY A 33 6.42 -5.65 15.30
N MET A 34 7.03 -4.84 14.44
CA MET A 34 6.30 -3.85 13.65
C MET A 34 5.36 -4.55 12.67
N GLN A 35 4.08 -4.16 12.73
CA GLN A 35 3.07 -4.64 11.80
C GLN A 35 3.07 -3.79 10.53
N LEU A 36 3.18 -4.46 9.40
CA LEU A 36 3.21 -3.87 8.06
C LEU A 36 1.98 -4.36 7.28
N PHE A 37 1.42 -3.49 6.45
CA PHE A 37 0.33 -3.87 5.55
C PHE A 37 0.55 -3.41 4.13
N LYS A 38 -0.21 -4.04 3.24
CA LYS A 38 -0.45 -3.58 1.88
C LYS A 38 -1.82 -4.06 1.44
N LEU A 39 -2.35 -3.42 0.40
CA LEU A 39 -3.47 -3.99 -0.36
C LEU A 39 -2.93 -4.59 -1.66
N THR A 40 -3.48 -5.73 -2.09
CA THR A 40 -3.01 -6.49 -3.24
C THR A 40 -4.17 -7.06 -4.04
N LYS A 41 -3.82 -7.62 -5.22
CA LYS A 41 -4.77 -8.17 -6.17
C LYS A 41 -5.66 -9.30 -5.60
N GLY A 42 -6.90 -9.41 -6.10
CA GLY A 42 -7.92 -10.42 -5.76
C GLY A 42 -7.45 -11.89 -5.79
N ASP A 43 -6.52 -12.24 -6.69
CA ASP A 43 -5.96 -13.58 -6.77
C ASP A 43 -4.73 -13.68 -5.87
N ALA A 44 -4.90 -13.94 -4.57
CA ALA A 44 -3.81 -14.30 -3.68
C ALA A 44 -3.71 -15.82 -3.45
N PRO A 45 -3.19 -16.63 -4.41
CA PRO A 45 -3.04 -18.06 -4.21
C PRO A 45 -2.20 -18.37 -2.97
N ASP A 46 -2.68 -19.35 -2.20
CA ASP A 46 -2.06 -19.80 -0.95
C ASP A 46 -0.59 -20.16 -1.15
N GLY A 47 0.26 -19.60 -0.28
CA GLY A 47 1.62 -20.10 -0.03
C GLY A 47 2.72 -19.76 -1.05
N LYS A 48 2.47 -19.02 -2.15
CA LYS A 48 3.52 -18.67 -3.13
C LYS A 48 3.51 -17.22 -3.58
N TRP A 49 3.65 -16.30 -2.63
CA TRP A 49 3.98 -14.92 -2.97
C TRP A 49 5.38 -14.57 -2.52
N GLY A 50 6.23 -14.23 -3.48
CA GLY A 50 7.44 -13.46 -3.17
C GLY A 50 7.04 -12.27 -2.31
N VAL A 51 7.69 -12.13 -1.16
CA VAL A 51 7.48 -11.00 -0.28
C VAL A 51 7.85 -9.73 -1.03
N SER A 52 6.88 -8.86 -1.30
CA SER A 52 7.17 -7.58 -1.92
C SER A 52 7.99 -6.72 -0.97
N PRO A 53 8.87 -5.85 -1.47
CA PRO A 53 9.57 -4.89 -0.62
C PRO A 53 8.66 -3.73 -0.17
N TRP A 54 7.55 -3.48 -0.88
CA TRP A 54 6.62 -2.37 -0.64
C TRP A 54 5.58 -2.67 0.44
N TRP A 55 5.49 -1.79 1.44
CA TRP A 55 4.57 -1.87 2.58
C TRP A 55 4.22 -0.48 3.13
N SER A 56 3.24 -0.39 4.02
CA SER A 56 2.98 0.75 4.90
C SER A 56 2.78 0.26 6.34
N ALA A 57 2.78 1.14 7.33
CA ALA A 57 2.65 0.76 8.73
C ALA A 57 1.17 0.50 9.11
N VAL A 58 0.90 -0.55 9.89
CA VAL A 58 -0.48 -0.81 10.37
C VAL A 58 -0.90 0.22 11.42
N LYS A 59 0.01 0.48 12.36
CA LYS A 59 -0.14 1.48 13.41
C LYS A 59 0.64 2.74 13.04
N PRO A 60 0.33 3.88 13.66
CA PRO A 60 1.10 5.10 13.47
C PRO A 60 2.60 4.87 13.65
N PHE A 61 3.40 5.41 12.74
CA PHE A 61 4.85 5.30 12.75
C PHE A 61 5.49 6.56 12.22
N LYS A 62 6.29 7.21 13.06
CA LYS A 62 6.97 8.48 12.75
C LYS A 62 5.94 9.55 12.33
N GLU A 63 6.01 10.05 11.10
CA GLU A 63 5.09 11.07 10.57
C GLU A 63 3.77 10.49 10.01
N ASP A 64 3.66 9.17 9.87
CA ASP A 64 2.38 8.56 9.55
C ASP A 64 1.57 8.41 10.83
N ASP A 65 0.72 9.39 11.12
CA ASP A 65 -0.12 9.42 12.32
C ASP A 65 -1.33 8.49 12.24
N GLU A 66 -1.55 7.83 11.09
CA GLU A 66 -2.75 7.04 10.84
C GLU A 66 -2.47 5.54 10.69
N GLY A 67 -1.50 5.18 9.84
CA GLY A 67 -1.33 3.79 9.39
C GLY A 67 -2.61 3.18 8.80
N ALA A 68 -2.67 1.85 8.70
CA ALA A 68 -3.86 1.12 8.24
C ALA A 68 -5.11 1.44 9.07
N ILE A 69 -4.97 1.55 10.39
CA ILE A 69 -6.08 1.74 11.31
C ILE A 69 -6.76 3.09 11.05
N GLY A 70 -5.99 4.17 10.90
CA GLY A 70 -6.55 5.48 10.56
C GLY A 70 -7.25 5.47 9.21
N ARG A 71 -6.66 4.82 8.19
CA ARG A 71 -7.32 4.68 6.86
C ARG A 71 -8.63 3.91 6.95
N TYR A 72 -8.68 2.85 7.75
CA TYR A 72 -9.93 2.12 8.00
C TYR A 72 -10.98 3.01 8.67
N LEU A 73 -10.62 3.76 9.71
CA LEU A 73 -11.54 4.65 10.41
C LEU A 73 -12.05 5.76 9.49
N GLN A 74 -11.19 6.35 8.65
CA GLN A 74 -11.61 7.31 7.62
C GLN A 74 -12.55 6.69 6.60
N ALA A 75 -12.27 5.47 6.13
CA ALA A 75 -13.15 4.77 5.20
C ALA A 75 -14.55 4.56 5.80
N LYS A 76 -14.61 4.12 7.07
CA LYS A 76 -15.85 3.94 7.83
C LYS A 76 -16.62 5.25 7.98
N LEU A 77 -15.95 6.34 8.36
CA LEU A 77 -16.57 7.67 8.51
C LEU A 77 -17.14 8.21 7.21
N ASN A 78 -16.47 7.94 6.08
CA ASN A 78 -16.90 8.39 4.75
C ASN A 78 -17.88 7.43 4.06
N GLY A 79 -18.22 6.29 4.67
CA GLY A 79 -19.12 5.29 4.07
C GLY A 79 -18.55 4.63 2.80
N ILE A 80 -17.23 4.49 2.71
CA ILE A 80 -16.53 3.85 1.59
C ILE A 80 -15.69 2.66 2.05
N SER A 81 -15.22 1.84 1.11
CA SER A 81 -14.33 0.71 1.41
C SER A 81 -12.92 1.17 1.79
N MET A 82 -12.19 0.32 2.52
CA MET A 82 -10.77 0.56 2.80
C MET A 82 -9.96 0.60 1.50
N SER A 83 -10.30 -0.23 0.51
CA SER A 83 -9.68 -0.18 -0.82
C SER A 83 -9.80 1.19 -1.48
N ALA A 84 -11.00 1.78 -1.49
CA ALA A 84 -11.24 3.10 -2.07
C ALA A 84 -10.47 4.21 -1.31
N MET A 85 -10.48 4.16 0.02
CA MET A 85 -9.73 5.12 0.85
C MET A 85 -8.22 5.00 0.63
N VAL A 86 -7.68 3.78 0.65
CA VAL A 86 -6.25 3.55 0.42
C VAL A 86 -5.86 4.01 -0.98
N ARG A 87 -6.68 3.78 -2.01
CA ARG A 87 -6.39 4.23 -3.38
C ARG A 87 -6.22 5.73 -3.51
N TYR A 88 -7.04 6.49 -2.79
CA TYR A 88 -6.93 7.95 -2.72
C TYR A 88 -5.55 8.38 -2.20
N MET A 89 -5.05 7.64 -1.20
CA MET A 89 -3.80 7.94 -0.50
C MET A 89 -2.53 7.34 -1.14
N SER A 90 -2.62 6.15 -1.73
CA SER A 90 -1.44 5.31 -1.97
C SER A 90 -0.84 5.41 -3.38
N ALA A 91 -1.18 6.42 -4.17
CA ALA A 91 -0.68 6.62 -5.54
C ALA A 91 -0.67 5.36 -6.44
N VAL A 92 -1.57 4.41 -6.20
CA VAL A 92 -1.67 3.18 -7.00
C VAL A 92 -2.70 3.37 -8.10
N ARG A 93 -2.26 3.29 -9.36
CA ARG A 93 -3.14 3.45 -10.52
C ARG A 93 -4.19 2.34 -10.59
N ILE A 94 -5.34 2.66 -11.18
CA ILE A 94 -6.46 1.73 -11.27
C ILE A 94 -6.11 0.49 -12.09
N ASP A 95 -5.35 0.67 -13.16
CA ASP A 95 -4.88 -0.41 -14.04
C ASP A 95 -3.70 -1.22 -13.49
N TRP A 96 -3.12 -0.84 -12.35
CA TRP A 96 -1.99 -1.56 -11.74
C TRP A 96 -2.43 -2.61 -10.73
N ASN A 97 -3.46 -2.31 -9.94
CA ASN A 97 -3.91 -3.17 -8.84
C ASN A 97 -5.38 -2.87 -8.53
N ASP A 98 -6.18 -3.89 -8.23
CA ASP A 98 -7.57 -3.74 -7.77
C ASP A 98 -7.66 -3.44 -6.25
N LEU A 99 -6.56 -3.65 -5.50
CA LEU A 99 -6.45 -3.47 -4.06
C LEU A 99 -7.55 -4.25 -3.30
N ASP A 100 -7.93 -5.42 -3.81
CA ASP A 100 -9.05 -6.20 -3.29
C ASP A 100 -8.76 -6.88 -1.95
N ASN A 101 -7.50 -7.16 -1.64
CA ASN A 101 -7.11 -7.92 -0.45
C ASN A 101 -6.18 -7.11 0.45
N TYR A 102 -6.58 -6.91 1.71
CA TYR A 102 -5.72 -6.46 2.79
C TYR A 102 -4.81 -7.60 3.25
N VAL A 103 -3.50 -7.35 3.24
CA VAL A 103 -2.48 -8.29 3.73
C VAL A 103 -1.68 -7.62 4.82
N GLN A 104 -1.59 -8.29 5.97
CA GLN A 104 -0.76 -7.86 7.09
C GLN A 104 0.36 -8.87 7.37
N VAL A 105 1.52 -8.35 7.75
CA VAL A 105 2.65 -9.14 8.23
C VAL A 105 3.28 -8.46 9.45
N GLU A 106 3.99 -9.22 10.26
CA GLU A 106 4.79 -8.72 11.38
C GLU A 106 6.28 -8.94 11.07
N LEU A 107 7.12 -7.92 11.27
CA LEU A 107 8.57 -8.06 11.14
C LEU A 107 9.14 -8.89 12.30
N LEU A 108 9.78 -10.02 11.99
CA LEU A 108 10.42 -10.89 13.00
C LEU A 108 11.78 -10.37 13.46
N THR A 109 12.44 -9.54 12.65
CA THR A 109 13.74 -8.95 12.99
C THR A 109 13.74 -7.46 12.68
N PRO A 110 14.52 -6.64 13.41
CA PRO A 110 14.63 -5.22 13.08
C PRO A 110 15.23 -5.07 11.68
N ALA A 111 14.78 -4.07 10.93
CA ALA A 111 15.20 -3.85 9.54
C ALA A 111 15.54 -2.38 9.28
N LYS A 112 16.49 -2.10 8.38
CA LYS A 112 16.55 -0.79 7.73
C LYS A 112 15.76 -0.80 6.42
N ALA A 113 15.05 0.28 6.18
CA ALA A 113 14.19 0.47 5.02
C ALA A 113 14.28 1.91 4.50
N PHE A 114 13.84 2.12 3.26
CA PHE A 114 13.51 3.45 2.78
C PHE A 114 12.09 3.80 3.25
N TRP A 115 11.97 4.90 3.98
CA TRP A 115 10.73 5.45 4.50
C TRP A 115 10.47 6.81 3.84
N GLY A 116 9.26 7.02 3.36
CA GLY A 116 8.98 8.22 2.59
C GLY A 116 7.54 8.34 2.13
N THR A 117 7.24 9.46 1.48
CA THR A 117 5.90 9.74 0.97
C THR A 117 5.70 9.18 -0.42
N PHE A 118 4.45 8.89 -0.78
CA PHE A 118 4.09 8.52 -2.14
C PHE A 118 4.45 9.61 -3.15
N ALA A 119 5.06 9.21 -4.26
CA ALA A 119 5.12 10.04 -5.46
C ALA A 119 3.74 10.05 -6.11
N PRO A 120 3.12 11.23 -6.36
CA PRO A 120 1.83 11.29 -7.00
C PRO A 120 1.81 10.57 -8.36
N GLN A 121 0.70 9.91 -8.67
CA GLN A 121 0.52 9.17 -9.91
C GLN A 121 -0.79 9.56 -10.58
N LEU A 122 -0.81 9.59 -11.90
CA LEU A 122 -2.07 9.63 -12.65
C LEU A 122 -2.92 8.42 -12.27
N LYS A 123 -4.23 8.61 -12.12
CA LYS A 123 -5.15 7.52 -11.76
C LYS A 123 -5.16 6.36 -12.77
N TRP A 124 -4.76 6.63 -14.00
CA TRP A 124 -4.62 5.68 -15.10
C TRP A 124 -3.26 5.83 -15.78
N SER A 125 -2.75 4.75 -16.37
CA SER A 125 -1.61 4.88 -17.30
C SER A 125 -1.98 5.67 -18.56
N PRO A 126 -1.02 6.42 -19.14
CA PRO A 126 -1.23 7.18 -20.37
C PRO A 126 -1.84 6.32 -21.49
N GLU A 127 -2.76 6.90 -22.25
CA GLU A 127 -3.57 6.18 -23.25
C GLU A 127 -2.86 5.98 -24.59
N SER A 128 -3.25 4.91 -25.28
CA SER A 128 -3.49 4.97 -26.72
C SER A 128 -4.95 5.39 -26.95
N TYR A 129 -5.21 6.37 -27.82
CA TYR A 129 -6.56 6.93 -28.02
C TYR A 129 -7.52 5.90 -28.67
N ASN A 130 -8.29 5.17 -27.84
CA ASN A 130 -9.26 4.16 -28.26
C ASN A 130 -10.55 4.27 -27.41
N LEU A 131 -11.70 4.46 -28.07
CA LEU A 131 -13.01 4.65 -27.42
C LEU A 131 -13.48 3.44 -26.59
N GLY A 132 -13.10 2.23 -26.97
CA GLY A 132 -13.41 1.01 -26.21
C GLY A 132 -12.71 1.03 -24.84
N ASP A 133 -11.44 1.39 -24.84
CA ASP A 133 -10.61 1.46 -23.63
C ASP A 133 -11.13 2.54 -22.67
N ILE A 134 -11.57 3.69 -23.20
CA ILE A 134 -12.17 4.77 -22.40
C ILE A 134 -13.45 4.31 -21.68
N ARG A 135 -14.33 3.56 -22.36
CA ARG A 135 -15.57 3.04 -21.74
C ARG A 135 -15.27 1.99 -20.66
N ALA A 136 -14.34 1.07 -20.95
CA ALA A 136 -13.92 0.06 -19.99
C ALA A 136 -13.35 0.71 -18.72
N ARG A 137 -12.51 1.75 -18.87
CA ARG A 137 -11.97 2.51 -17.74
C ARG A 137 -13.05 3.14 -16.86
N LYS A 138 -14.07 3.76 -17.45
CA LYS A 138 -15.17 4.34 -16.66
C LYS A 138 -15.92 3.30 -15.83
N ALA A 139 -16.20 2.14 -16.42
CA ALA A 139 -16.86 1.04 -15.71
C ALA A 139 -15.98 0.51 -14.57
N THR A 140 -14.68 0.30 -14.84
CA THR A 140 -13.72 -0.13 -13.82
C THR A 140 -13.54 0.90 -12.72
N GLU A 141 -13.47 2.19 -13.05
CA GLU A 141 -13.35 3.28 -12.07
C GLU A 141 -14.51 3.26 -11.09
N GLN A 142 -15.75 3.16 -11.59
CA GLN A 142 -16.95 3.03 -10.77
C GLN A 142 -16.93 1.78 -9.88
N GLN A 143 -16.42 0.65 -10.40
CA GLN A 143 -16.30 -0.58 -9.64
C GLN A 143 -15.30 -0.44 -8.48
N VAL A 144 -14.12 0.15 -8.72
CA VAL A 144 -13.05 0.22 -7.70
C VAL A 144 -13.22 1.38 -6.72
N SER A 145 -13.84 2.48 -7.15
CA SER A 145 -14.08 3.63 -6.28
C SER A 145 -15.35 3.45 -5.44
N GLY A 146 -16.28 2.61 -5.90
CA GLY A 146 -17.60 2.48 -5.31
C GLY A 146 -18.30 3.84 -5.30
N ASN A 147 -18.55 4.37 -4.10
CA ASN A 147 -19.17 5.69 -3.92
C ASN A 147 -18.15 6.85 -3.85
N ALA A 148 -16.84 6.55 -3.87
CA ALA A 148 -15.81 7.58 -3.83
C ALA A 148 -15.60 8.24 -5.21
N ILE A 149 -15.31 9.55 -5.20
CA ILE A 149 -14.82 10.27 -6.37
C ILE A 149 -13.30 10.30 -6.29
N LEU A 150 -12.64 9.57 -7.20
CA LEU A 150 -11.18 9.55 -7.27
C LEU A 150 -10.67 10.74 -8.08
N PRO A 151 -9.63 11.46 -7.60
CA PRO A 151 -9.00 12.54 -8.33
C PRO A 151 -8.20 11.99 -9.52
N ASP A 152 -7.94 12.84 -10.51
CA ASP A 152 -7.12 12.44 -11.68
C ASP A 152 -5.66 12.14 -11.31
N VAL A 153 -5.19 12.69 -10.19
CA VAL A 153 -3.89 12.41 -9.58
C VAL A 153 -4.11 11.83 -8.20
N LEU A 154 -3.61 10.62 -7.97
CA LEU A 154 -3.66 9.88 -6.71
C LEU A 154 -2.41 10.15 -5.86
N GLY A 155 -2.54 9.98 -4.54
CA GLY A 155 -1.43 10.19 -3.59
C GLY A 155 -0.97 11.64 -3.46
N VAL A 156 -1.89 12.58 -3.67
CA VAL A 156 -1.68 14.02 -3.42
C VAL A 156 -1.80 14.40 -1.95
N LEU A 157 -2.55 13.61 -1.17
CA LEU A 157 -2.53 13.75 0.28
C LEU A 157 -1.28 13.08 0.85
N GLU A 158 -0.76 13.65 1.93
CA GLU A 158 0.42 13.13 2.60
C GLU A 158 0.12 11.73 3.17
N ALA A 159 0.72 10.72 2.53
CA ALA A 159 0.70 9.34 2.95
C ALA A 159 2.09 8.74 2.81
N TRP A 160 2.37 7.76 3.67
CA TRP A 160 3.71 7.21 3.83
C TRP A 160 3.78 5.74 3.45
N GLN A 161 4.96 5.34 3.00
CA GLN A 161 5.26 4.00 2.55
C GLN A 161 6.70 3.61 2.89
N LEU A 162 6.92 2.31 2.88
CA LEU A 162 8.15 1.62 3.16
C LEU A 162 8.58 0.82 1.94
N PHE A 163 9.87 0.87 1.65
CA PHE A 163 10.54 -0.11 0.81
C PHE A 163 11.59 -0.82 1.66
N VAL A 164 11.40 -2.11 1.91
CA VAL A 164 12.34 -2.96 2.67
C VAL A 164 13.08 -3.86 1.68
N PRO A 165 14.32 -3.51 1.28
CA PRO A 165 15.10 -4.34 0.35
C PRO A 165 15.33 -5.73 0.92
N ASN A 166 15.43 -6.76 0.05
CA ASN A 166 15.76 -8.13 0.46
C ASN A 166 14.84 -8.73 1.53
N LEU A 167 13.62 -8.20 1.71
CA LEU A 167 12.62 -8.79 2.59
C LEU A 167 12.22 -10.16 2.03
N LYS A 168 12.09 -11.14 2.92
CA LYS A 168 11.83 -12.55 2.61
C LYS A 168 10.88 -13.13 3.65
N ASP A 169 10.29 -14.29 3.36
CA ASP A 169 9.37 -14.96 4.27
C ASP A 169 9.99 -15.26 5.64
N GLU A 170 11.27 -15.62 5.71
CA GLU A 170 11.99 -15.84 6.98
C GLU A 170 12.08 -14.60 7.89
N HIS A 171 11.89 -13.41 7.34
CA HIS A 171 11.93 -12.14 8.09
C HIS A 171 10.57 -11.70 8.61
N ILE A 172 9.49 -12.39 8.24
CA ILE A 172 8.13 -11.97 8.53
C ILE A 172 7.28 -13.12 9.09
N LYS A 173 6.28 -12.74 9.87
CA LYS A 173 5.16 -13.61 10.23
C LYS A 173 3.92 -13.11 9.50
N ARG A 174 3.38 -13.93 8.59
CA ARG A 174 2.15 -13.59 7.86
C ARG A 174 0.96 -13.62 8.82
N SER A 175 0.11 -12.60 8.72
CA SER A 175 -1.20 -12.58 9.36
C SER A 175 -2.28 -13.01 8.34
N SER A 176 -3.55 -12.81 8.69
CA SER A 176 -4.69 -13.05 7.81
C SER A 176 -4.69 -12.18 6.55
N VAL A 177 -5.23 -12.72 5.48
CA VAL A 177 -5.66 -11.98 4.28
C VAL A 177 -7.15 -11.71 4.44
N ILE A 178 -7.56 -10.44 4.28
CA ILE A 178 -8.95 -10.02 4.48
C ILE A 178 -9.39 -9.25 3.24
N PRO A 179 -10.58 -9.49 2.68
CA PRO A 179 -11.11 -8.66 1.61
C PRO A 179 -11.16 -7.18 2.04
N ALA A 180 -10.53 -6.29 1.28
CA ALA A 180 -10.40 -4.86 1.59
C ALA A 180 -11.73 -4.08 1.51
N HIS A 181 -12.79 -4.73 1.03
CA HIS A 181 -14.16 -4.25 1.01
C HIS A 181 -15.01 -4.80 2.17
N ASP A 182 -14.53 -5.82 2.90
CA ASP A 182 -15.20 -6.36 4.09
C ASP A 182 -14.85 -5.51 5.31
N MET A 183 -15.59 -4.41 5.47
CA MET A 183 -15.37 -3.46 6.56
C MET A 183 -15.66 -4.04 7.96
N ALA A 184 -16.44 -5.13 8.04
CA ALA A 184 -16.72 -5.80 9.30
C ALA A 184 -15.54 -6.69 9.72
N ALA A 185 -15.03 -7.53 8.80
CA ALA A 185 -13.87 -8.37 9.05
C ALA A 185 -12.61 -7.53 9.35
N LEU A 186 -12.42 -6.42 8.63
CA LEU A 186 -11.35 -5.45 8.93
C LEU A 186 -11.52 -4.83 10.32
N GLY A 187 -12.75 -4.46 10.70
CA GLY A 187 -13.04 -3.90 12.02
C GLY A 187 -12.68 -4.84 13.16
N LEU A 188 -13.02 -6.13 13.02
CA LEU A 188 -12.62 -7.20 13.95
C LEU A 188 -11.10 -7.36 14.02
N ALA A 189 -10.43 -7.38 12.87
CA ALA A 189 -8.97 -7.51 12.80
C ALA A 189 -8.23 -6.33 13.44
N PHE A 190 -8.78 -5.12 13.35
CA PHE A 190 -8.24 -3.93 14.01
C PHE A 190 -8.66 -3.76 15.46
N GLY A 191 -9.57 -4.60 15.99
CA GLY A 191 -10.09 -4.48 17.35
C GLY A 191 -10.94 -3.22 17.57
N THR A 192 -11.67 -2.81 16.53
CA THR A 192 -12.50 -1.59 16.49
C THR A 192 -13.99 -1.87 16.26
N ALA A 193 -14.36 -3.15 16.20
CA ALA A 193 -15.73 -3.64 16.09
C ALA A 193 -16.38 -3.79 17.47
#